data_AF-A0A0L6JPZ6-F1
#
_entry.id   AF-A0A0L6JPZ6-F1
#
_cell.length_a   1.000
_cell.length_b   1.000
_cell.length_c   1.000
_cell.angle_alpha   90.00
_cell.angle_beta   90.00
_cell.angle_gamma   90.00
#
_symmetry.space_group_name_H-M   'P 1'
#
loop_
_entity.id
_entity.type
_entity.pdbx_description
1 polymer ?
#
loop_
_entity_poly.entity_id
_entity_poly.type
_entity_poly.pdbx_seq_one_letter_code
_entity_poly.pdbx_strand_id
1 'polypeptide(L)' 'MADKVLGCKDCNTEFIFSESEQAFYKEKGFDNEPQRCPDCRRARKQQRSNNNRGGFGGNRSFGNRW' A
#
# COMPACT_ATOMS: atom_id res chain seq x y z
N MET A 1 -13.02 18.57 -8.15
CA MET A 1 -11.67 19.05 -7.80
C MET A 1 -10.61 18.66 -8.85
N ALA A 2 -10.21 19.56 -9.74
CA ALA A 2 -9.22 19.32 -10.81
C ALA A 2 -8.06 18.35 -10.50
N ASP A 3 -7.70 17.53 -11.49
CA ASP A 3 -6.57 16.60 -11.45
C ASP A 3 -5.28 17.35 -11.11
N LYS A 4 -4.56 16.89 -10.07
CA LYS A 4 -3.29 17.48 -9.66
C LYS A 4 -2.15 16.55 -10.02
N VAL A 5 -1.09 17.08 -10.65
CA VAL A 5 0.13 16.30 -10.85
C VAL A 5 1.03 16.48 -9.62
N LEU A 6 1.44 15.37 -9.00
CA LEU A 6 2.31 15.34 -7.82
C LEU A 6 3.60 14.57 -8.12
N GLY A 7 4.70 15.00 -7.51
CA GLY A 7 5.98 14.30 -7.58
C GLY A 7 6.11 13.22 -6.52
N CYS A 8 6.51 12.02 -6.91
CA CYS A 8 6.77 10.93 -5.97
C CYS A 8 8.08 11.11 -5.22
N LYS A 9 8.05 11.10 -3.88
CA LYS A 9 9.26 11.26 -3.06
C LYS A 9 10.25 10.08 -3.11
N ASP A 10 9.82 8.88 -3.47
CA ASP A 10 10.71 7.70 -3.55
C ASP A 10 11.39 7.56 -4.92
N CYS A 11 10.68 7.84 -6.02
CA CYS A 11 11.19 7.63 -7.38
C CYS A 11 11.24 8.88 -8.26
N ASN A 12 10.85 10.05 -7.73
CA ASN A 12 10.80 11.34 -8.43
C ASN A 12 9.97 11.34 -9.74
N THR A 13 9.04 10.40 -9.89
CA THR A 13 8.11 10.38 -11.01
C THR A 13 6.91 11.28 -10.75
N GLU A 14 6.43 11.93 -11.79
CA GLU A 14 5.20 12.70 -11.77
C GLU A 14 4.00 11.76 -11.93
N PHE A 15 3.00 11.85 -11.06
CA PHE A 15 1.78 11.05 -11.13
C PHE A 15 0.54 11.93 -10.95
N ILE A 16 -0.57 11.49 -11.55
CA ILE A 16 -1.84 12.21 -11.51
C ILE A 16 -2.61 11.81 -10.26
N PHE A 17 -2.87 12.77 -9.39
CA PHE A 17 -3.76 12.67 -8.24
C PHE A 17 -5.13 13.22 -8.62
N SER A 18 -5.97 12.30 -9.13
CA SER A 18 -7.30 12.62 -9.67
C SER A 18 -8.36 12.78 -8.59
N GLU A 19 -9.52 13.33 -8.97
CA GLU A 19 -10.71 13.44 -8.11
C GLU A 19 -11.10 12.12 -7.46
N SER A 20 -11.05 11.04 -8.23
CA SER A 20 -11.40 9.70 -7.77
C SER A 20 -10.49 9.22 -6.63
N GLU A 21 -9.19 9.50 -6.70
CA GLU A 21 -8.26 9.21 -5.62
C GLU A 21 -8.48 10.11 -4.41
N GLN A 22 -8.80 11.40 -4.61
CA GLN A 22 -9.13 12.30 -3.50
C GLN A 22 -10.38 11.84 -2.75
N ALA A 23 -11.42 11.41 -3.46
CA ALA A 23 -12.63 10.86 -2.85
C ALA A 23 -12.31 9.60 -2.03
N PHE A 24 -11.50 8.70 -2.58
CA PHE A 24 -11.06 7.49 -1.88
C PHE A 24 -10.23 7.80 -0.62
N TYR A 25 -9.34 8.80 -0.69
CA TYR A 25 -8.52 9.22 0.45
C TYR A 25 -9.37 9.86 1.55
N LYS A 26 -10.33 10.71 1.19
CA LYS A 26 -11.29 11.32 2.13
C LYS A 26 -12.18 10.27 2.79
N GLU A 27 -12.69 9.31 2.03
CA GLU A 27 -13.52 8.21 2.55
C GLU A 27 -12.73 7.31 3.51
N LYS A 28 -11.44 7.11 3.24
CA LYS A 28 -10.53 6.38 4.14
C LYS A 28 -10.12 7.17 5.40
N GLY A 29 -10.47 8.45 5.51
CA GLY A 29 -10.06 9.32 6.62
C GLY A 29 -8.58 9.73 6.55
N PHE A 30 -7.98 9.74 5.37
CA PHE A 30 -6.65 10.30 5.16
C PHE A 30 -6.75 11.77 4.81
N ASP A 31 -6.41 12.64 5.76
CA ASP A 31 -6.34 14.09 5.56
C ASP A 31 -5.14 14.51 4.67
N ASN A 32 -4.17 13.61 4.49
CA ASN A 32 -2.91 13.91 3.81
C ASN A 32 -2.88 13.41 2.35
N GLU A 33 -2.40 14.26 1.46
CA GLU A 33 -2.16 13.93 0.04
C GLU A 33 -1.06 12.86 -0.09
N PRO A 34 -1.19 11.92 -1.06
CA PRO A 34 -0.18 10.90 -1.27
C PRO A 34 1.15 11.51 -1.70
N GLN A 35 2.21 11.23 -0.92
CA GLN A 35 3.59 11.61 -1.26
C GLN A 35 4.27 10.59 -2.20
N ARG A 36 3.58 9.50 -2.54
CA ARG A 36 4.12 8.34 -3.25
C ARG A 36 3.18 7.93 -4.39
N CYS A 37 3.74 7.68 -5.57
CA CYS A 37 2.98 7.22 -6.72
C CYS A 37 2.34 5.84 -6.47
N PRO A 38 1.27 5.48 -7.22
CA PRO A 38 0.62 4.19 -7.11
C PRO A 38 1.58 3.00 -7.31
N ASP A 39 2.60 3.13 -8.15
CA ASP A 39 3.63 2.11 -8.35
C ASP A 39 4.46 1.86 -7.10
N CYS A 40 4.99 2.90 -6.46
CA CYS A 40 5.73 2.77 -5.20
C CYS A 40 4.83 2.23 -4.07
N ARG A 41 3.57 2.67 -4.00
CA ARG A 41 2.58 2.12 -3.05
C ARG A 41 2.34 0.63 -3.29
N ARG A 42 2.17 0.23 -4.56
CA ARG A 42 1.98 -1.17 -4.99
C ARG A 42 3.20 -2.02 -4.71
N ALA A 43 4.39 -1.55 -5.05
CA ALA A 43 5.66 -2.24 -4.78
C ALA A 43 5.85 -2.52 -3.28
N ARG A 44 5.52 -1.54 -2.42
CA ARG A 44 5.58 -1.71 -0.97
C ARG A 44 4.55 -2.74 -0.45
N LYS A 45 3.34 -2.73 -1.01
CA LYS A 45 2.31 -3.75 -0.71
C LYS A 45 2.77 -5.14 -1.15
N GLN A 46 3.36 -5.25 -2.34
CA GLN A 46 3.87 -6.50 -2.89
C GLN A 46 5.05 -7.04 -2.07
N GLN A 47 5.96 -6.17 -1.61
CA GLN A 47 7.06 -6.55 -0.72
C GLN A 47 6.55 -7.12 0.61
N ARG A 48 5.51 -6.52 1.21
CA ARG A 48 4.86 -7.05 2.42
C ARG A 48 4.17 -8.39 2.17
N SER A 49 3.55 -8.57 1.01
CA SER A 49 2.91 -9.84 0.64
C SER A 49 3.93 -10.94 0.32
N ASN A 50 5.07 -10.59 -0.29
CA ASN A 50 6.11 -11.55 -0.63
C ASN A 50 6.87 -12.04 0.62
N ASN A 51 7.02 -11.19 1.63
CA ASN A 51 7.52 -11.62 2.95
C ASN A 51 6.50 -12.47 3.74
N ASN A 52 5.26 -12.59 3.25
CA ASN A 52 4.24 -13.48 3.80
C ASN A 52 4.10 -14.80 2.99
N ARG A 53 4.94 -15.03 1.97
CA ARG A 53 5.05 -16.33 1.30
C ARG A 53 5.97 -17.32 2.02
N GLY A 54 6.37 -17.02 3.25
CA GLY A 54 6.98 -17.95 4.21
C GLY A 54 6.10 -18.24 5.43
N GLY A 55 4.81 -17.92 5.36
CA GLY A 55 3.90 -17.90 6.51
C GLY A 55 2.83 -19.00 6.54
N PHE A 56 3.04 -20.15 5.89
CA PHE A 56 2.29 -21.37 6.22
C PHE A 56 2.79 -21.94 7.56
N GLY A 57 2.76 -21.13 8.62
CA GLY A 57 3.02 -21.53 10.00
C GLY A 57 1.76 -22.04 10.69
N GLY A 58 0.88 -22.71 9.94
CA GLY A 58 -0.26 -23.46 10.45
C GLY A 58 0.14 -24.90 10.78
N ASN A 59 1.27 -25.12 11.44
CA ASN A 59 1.60 -26.41 12.04
C ASN A 59 1.32 -26.30 13.54
N ARG A 60 0.03 -26.35 13.91
CA ARG A 60 -0.34 -26.75 15.26
C ARG A 60 -0.07 -28.24 15.36
N SER A 61 1.20 -28.58 15.55
CA SER A 61 1.59 -29.87 16.09
C SER A 61 0.92 -29.95 17.46
N PHE A 62 -0.22 -30.63 17.52
CA PHE A 62 -0.81 -31.10 18.76
C PHE A 62 0.16 -32.15 19.31
N GLY A 63 1.22 -31.68 19.98
CA GLY A 63 2.17 -32.51 20.68
C GLY A 63 1.48 -33.11 21.89
N ASN A 64 1.14 -34.39 21.79
CA ASN A 64 0.74 -35.23 22.91
C ASN A 64 1.81 -35.14 24.01
N ARG A 65 1.40 -34.59 25.15
CA ARG A 65 2.21 -34.42 26.36
C ARG A 65 2.01 -35.66 27.24
N TRP A 66 3.01 -36.54 27.23
CA TRP A 66 3.25 -37.55 28.27
C TRP A 66 4.24 -36.96 29.27
#